data_AF-A0A8T5MFH6-F1
#
_entry.id   AF-A0A8T5MFH6-F1
#
_cell.length_a   1.000
_cell.length_b   1.000
_cell.length_c   1.000
_cell.angle_alpha   90.00
_cell.angle_beta   90.00
_cell.angle_gamma   90.00
#
_symmetry.space_group_name_H-M   'P 1'
#
loop_
_entity.id
_entity.type
_entity.pdbx_description
1 polymer ?
#
loop_
_entity_poly.entity_id
_entity_poly.type
_entity_poly.pdbx_seq_one_letter_code
_entity_poly.pdbx_strand_id
1 'polypeptide(L)'
;METLENKIDFAVVFSVIHANPNGDPLNGNRPRTNYDSMGEVSDVCIKRKIRNRLMEAGHSIFVQADDNKLDDYLILRSRAEGALKKEQWKDA
;
A
#
# COMPACT_ATOMS: atom_id res chain seq x y z
N MET A 1 -3.62 9.27 -21.63
CA MET A 1 -4.33 8.34 -20.74
C MET A 1 -5.81 8.53 -21.02
N GLU A 2 -6.50 7.47 -21.43
CA GLU A 2 -7.96 7.49 -21.47
C GLU A 2 -8.48 7.44 -20.03
N THR A 3 -9.48 8.27 -19.73
CA THR A 3 -10.15 8.26 -18.44
C THR A 3 -11.11 7.08 -18.41
N LEU A 4 -11.15 6.35 -17.29
CA LEU A 4 -12.12 5.28 -17.11
C LEU A 4 -13.53 5.89 -17.05
N GLU A 5 -14.41 5.49 -17.97
CA GLU A 5 -15.77 6.05 -18.09
C GLU A 5 -16.80 5.37 -17.19
N ASN A 6 -16.49 4.17 -16.70
CA ASN A 6 -17.42 3.33 -15.95
C ASN A 6 -16.83 2.89 -14.60
N LYS A 7 -17.71 2.65 -13.62
CA LYS A 7 -17.33 2.03 -12.35
C LYS A 7 -16.86 0.60 -12.60
N ILE A 8 -15.72 0.23 -12.04
CA ILE A 8 -15.18 -1.13 -12.11
C ILE A 8 -15.21 -1.73 -10.70
N ASP A 9 -16.07 -2.72 -10.52
CA ASP A 9 -16.10 -3.55 -9.31
C ASP A 9 -15.45 -4.90 -9.62
N PHE A 10 -14.65 -5.41 -8.69
CA PHE A 10 -14.02 -6.72 -8.84
C PHE A 10 -13.87 -7.41 -7.49
N ALA A 11 -13.83 -8.74 -7.53
CA ALA A 11 -13.54 -9.59 -6.38
C ALA A 11 -12.28 -10.40 -6.68
N VAL A 12 -11.46 -10.61 -5.65
CA VAL A 12 -10.25 -11.43 -5.73
C VAL A 12 -10.36 -12.52 -4.68
N VAL A 13 -10.19 -13.77 -5.10
CA VAL A 13 -10.02 -14.91 -4.21
C VAL A 13 -8.57 -15.34 -4.28
N PHE A 14 -7.92 -15.47 -3.12
CA PHE A 14 -6.56 -15.98 -3.02
C PHE A 14 -6.43 -16.85 -1.78
N SER A 15 -5.47 -17.77 -1.82
CA SER A 15 -5.12 -18.65 -0.71
C SER A 15 -3.65 -18.51 -0.36
N VAL A 16 -3.31 -18.82 0.89
CA VAL A 16 -1.92 -18.93 1.34
C VAL A 16 -1.72 -20.27 2.03
N ILE A 17 -0.53 -20.84 1.90
CA ILE A 17 -0.17 -22.14 2.47
C ILE A 17 1.08 -21.92 3.32
N HIS A 18 1.03 -22.32 4.59
CA HIS A 18 2.13 -22.19 5.55
C HIS A 18 2.77 -20.79 5.60
N ALA A 19 1.96 -19.74 5.47
CA ALA A 19 2.43 -18.35 5.45
C ALA A 19 1.60 -17.44 6.34
N ASN A 20 2.17 -16.30 6.70
CA ASN A 20 1.46 -15.22 7.38
C ASN A 20 1.14 -14.10 6.37
N PRO A 21 -0.10 -14.01 5.85
CA PRO A 21 -0.45 -13.03 4.81
C PRO A 21 -0.48 -11.60 5.32
N ASN A 22 -0.79 -11.42 6.62
CA ASN A 22 -0.96 -10.15 7.29
C ASN A 22 -0.72 -10.31 8.80
N GLY A 23 0.46 -9.89 9.26
CA GLY A 23 0.82 -9.97 10.67
C GLY A 23 0.11 -8.93 11.54
N ASP A 24 -0.19 -9.32 12.78
CA ASP A 24 -0.67 -8.43 13.82
C ASP A 24 0.51 -7.91 14.67
N PRO A 25 0.87 -6.61 14.59
CA PRO A 25 1.95 -6.04 15.37
C PRO A 25 1.67 -6.04 16.89
N LEU A 26 0.41 -6.11 17.31
CA LEU A 26 0.02 -6.13 18.72
C LEU A 26 -0.03 -7.55 19.30
N ASN A 27 0.00 -8.58 18.46
CA ASN A 27 -0.11 -9.98 18.85
C ASN A 27 1.09 -10.81 18.38
N GLY A 28 2.29 -10.30 18.58
CA GLY A 28 3.55 -11.01 18.30
C GLY A 28 3.71 -11.44 16.84
N ASN A 29 3.18 -10.65 15.89
CA ASN A 29 3.21 -10.93 14.46
C ASN A 29 2.51 -12.24 14.06
N ARG A 30 1.54 -12.71 14.84
CA ARG A 30 0.63 -13.80 14.42
C ARG A 30 -0.26 -13.34 13.26
N PRO A 31 -0.85 -14.25 12.47
CA PRO A 31 -1.87 -13.87 11.48
C PRO A 31 -2.98 -13.04 12.15
N ARG A 32 -3.33 -11.92 11.53
CA ARG A 32 -4.38 -11.04 12.04
C ARG A 32 -5.73 -11.73 11.98
N THR A 33 -6.54 -11.50 13.01
CA THR A 33 -7.91 -12.00 13.12
C THR A 33 -8.87 -10.85 13.42
N ASN A 34 -10.09 -10.93 12.90
CA ASN A 34 -11.16 -9.97 13.24
C ASN A 34 -11.84 -10.34 14.57
N TYR A 35 -12.87 -9.58 14.96
CA TYR A 35 -13.66 -9.81 16.18
C TYR A 35 -14.40 -11.16 16.20
N ASP A 36 -14.70 -11.72 15.03
CA ASP A 36 -15.34 -13.03 14.86
C ASP A 36 -14.31 -14.18 14.84
N SER A 37 -13.04 -13.90 15.18
CA SER A 37 -11.94 -14.87 15.15
C SER A 37 -11.62 -15.44 13.76
N MET A 38 -12.08 -14.79 12.69
CA MET A 38 -11.72 -15.13 11.32
C MET A 38 -10.44 -14.43 10.89
N GLY A 39 -9.62 -15.09 10.07
CA GLY A 39 -8.40 -14.48 9.53
C GLY A 39 -8.71 -13.25 8.67
N GLU A 40 -7.95 -12.18 8.85
CA GLU A 40 -8.16 -10.90 8.17
C GLU A 40 -6.89 -10.41 7.46
N VAL A 41 -7.04 -10.02 6.20
CA VAL A 41 -6.02 -9.24 5.49
C VAL A 41 -6.57 -7.84 5.29
N SER A 42 -5.96 -6.86 5.98
CA SER A 42 -6.44 -5.48 5.95
C SER A 42 -6.25 -4.83 4.58
N ASP A 43 -7.09 -3.85 4.28
CA ASP A 43 -7.00 -3.05 3.06
C ASP A 43 -5.63 -2.36 2.91
N VAL A 44 -5.06 -1.85 4.01
CA VAL A 44 -3.72 -1.24 4.04
C VAL A 44 -2.65 -2.26 3.65
N CYS A 45 -2.78 -3.53 4.08
CA CYS A 45 -1.87 -4.62 3.72
C CYS A 45 -1.91 -4.91 2.21
N ILE A 46 -3.11 -5.01 1.63
CA ILE A 46 -3.28 -5.21 0.19
C ILE A 46 -2.76 -4.01 -0.61
N LYS A 47 -3.12 -2.79 -0.22
CA LYS A 47 -2.64 -1.56 -0.86
C LYS A 47 -1.11 -1.48 -0.85
N ARG A 48 -0.45 -1.91 0.22
CA ARG A 48 1.03 -1.98 0.29
C ARG A 48 1.61 -2.99 -0.70
N LYS A 49 1.05 -4.20 -0.78
CA LYS A 49 1.48 -5.22 -1.76
C LYS A 49 1.34 -4.73 -3.20
N ILE A 50 0.23 -4.08 -3.54
CA ILE A 50 0.01 -3.48 -4.87
C ILE A 50 1.06 -2.40 -5.15
N ARG A 51 1.28 -1.47 -4.21
CA ARG A 51 2.29 -0.41 -4.37
C ARG A 51 3.69 -1.00 -4.58
N ASN A 52 4.11 -1.96 -3.75
CA ASN A 52 5.40 -2.61 -3.89
C ASN A 52 5.55 -3.29 -5.25
N ARG A 53 4.50 -4.00 -5.71
CA ARG A 53 4.52 -4.64 -7.03
C ARG A 53 4.64 -3.64 -8.19
N LEU A 54 3.98 -2.49 -8.09
CA LEU A 54 4.11 -1.43 -9.08
C LEU A 54 5.50 -0.78 -9.05
N MET A 55 6.12 -0.63 -7.87
CA MET A 55 7.51 -0.17 -7.74
C MET A 55 8.49 -1.15 -8.38
N GLU A 56 8.34 -2.45 -8.13
CA GLU A 56 9.14 -3.51 -8.79
C GLU A 56 9.01 -3.46 -10.32
N ALA A 57 7.84 -3.07 -10.83
CA ALA A 57 7.59 -2.88 -12.26
C ALA A 57 8.12 -1.55 -12.81
N GLY A 58 8.79 -0.72 -11.99
CA GLY A 58 9.40 0.55 -12.40
C GLY A 58 8.44 1.74 -12.40
N HIS A 59 7.24 1.61 -11.84
CA HIS A 59 6.32 2.74 -11.70
C HIS A 59 6.70 3.63 -10.51
N SER A 60 6.65 4.95 -10.69
CA SER A 60 6.86 5.92 -9.62
C SER A 60 5.71 5.87 -8.61
N ILE A 61 6.02 5.55 -7.36
CA ILE A 61 5.06 5.49 -6.25
C ILE A 61 5.45 6.52 -5.18
N PHE A 62 4.47 7.30 -4.73
CA PHE A 62 4.69 8.35 -3.72
C PHE A 62 4.84 7.78 -2.30
N VAL A 63 3.92 6.90 -1.87
CA VAL A 63 3.95 6.29 -0.53
C VAL A 63 4.75 5.01 -0.57
N GLN A 64 6.02 5.12 -0.23
CA GLN A 64 6.99 4.03 -0.17
C GLN A 64 7.29 3.67 1.28
N ALA A 65 7.52 2.38 1.52
CA ALA A 65 7.93 1.91 2.83
C ALA A 65 9.43 2.14 3.04
N ASP A 66 9.85 2.34 4.29
CA ASP A 66 11.25 2.67 4.58
C ASP A 66 12.23 1.56 4.19
N ASP A 67 11.80 0.30 4.32
CA ASP A 67 12.52 -0.92 3.93
C ASP A 67 12.54 -1.18 2.41
N ASN A 68 11.77 -0.42 1.63
CA ASN A 68 11.62 -0.63 0.18
C ASN A 68 11.56 0.70 -0.59
N LYS A 69 12.15 1.77 -0.06
CA LYS A 69 12.16 3.08 -0.72
C LYS A 69 13.25 3.14 -1.80
N LEU A 70 12.95 3.86 -2.87
CA LEU A 70 13.83 4.11 -4.02
C LEU A 70 14.39 5.54 -4.01
N ASP A 71 14.14 6.29 -2.94
CA ASP A 71 14.60 7.66 -2.73
C ASP A 71 15.12 7.86 -1.30
N ASP A 72 15.79 9.00 -1.09
CA ASP A 72 16.43 9.33 0.18
C ASP A 72 15.51 10.11 1.15
N TYR A 73 14.24 10.29 0.82
CA TYR A 73 13.33 11.06 1.68
C TYR A 73 12.97 10.26 2.94
N LEU A 74 13.11 10.90 4.11
CA LEU A 74 12.81 10.29 5.41
C LEU A 74 11.33 10.37 5.78
N ILE A 75 10.62 11.39 5.30
CA ILE A 75 9.20 11.63 5.61
C ILE A 75 8.43 12.02 4.35
N LEU A 76 7.11 11.72 4.35
CA LEU A 76 6.23 11.99 3.20
C LEU A 76 6.18 13.49 2.83
N ARG A 77 6.29 14.39 3.81
CA ARG A 77 6.29 15.83 3.56
C ARG A 77 7.50 16.26 2.72
N SER A 78 8.71 15.87 3.10
CA SER A 78 9.92 16.17 2.34
C SER A 78 9.86 15.60 0.93
N ARG A 79 9.27 14.40 0.78
CA ARG A 79 9.02 13.81 -0.55
C ARG A 79 8.03 14.64 -1.36
N ALA A 80 6.95 15.13 -0.77
CA ALA A 80 6.00 16.02 -1.45
C ALA A 80 6.67 17.32 -1.89
N GLU A 81 7.45 17.95 -1.02
CA GLU A 81 8.16 19.21 -1.30
C GLU A 81 9.22 19.04 -2.40
N GLY A 82 9.86 17.88 -2.48
CA GLY A 82 10.86 17.57 -3.51
C GLY A 82 10.30 17.09 -4.84
N ALA A 83 9.16 16.39 -4.83
CA ALA A 83 8.61 15.72 -6.02
C ALA A 83 7.39 16.44 -6.64
N LEU A 84 6.65 17.25 -5.88
CA LEU A 84 5.44 17.94 -6.35
C LEU A 84 5.69 19.44 -6.48
N LYS A 85 5.19 20.05 -7.57
CA LYS A 85 5.16 21.50 -7.69
C LYS A 85 4.14 22.07 -6.70
N LYS A 86 4.42 23.23 -6.09
CA LYS A 86 3.53 23.84 -5.09
C LYS A 86 2.11 24.07 -5.60
N GLU A 87 1.94 24.32 -6.90
CA GLU A 87 0.61 24.47 -7.53
C GLU A 87 -0.25 23.18 -7.51
N GLN A 88 0.33 22.02 -7.20
CA GLN A 88 -0.37 20.73 -7.16
C GLN A 88 -0.87 20.36 -5.75
N TRP A 89 -0.61 21.22 -4.76
CA TRP A 89 -1.01 20.99 -3.38
C TRP A 89 -2.47 21.42 -3.22
N LYS A 90 -3.31 20.54 -2.67
CA LYS A 90 -4.75 20.80 -2.51
C LYS A 90 -5.06 21.89 -1.47
N ASP A 91 -4.08 22.25 -0.64
CA ASP A 91 -4.21 23.18 0.48
C ASP A 91 -3.33 24.46 0.33
N ALA A 92 -2.86 24.75 -0.90
CA ALA A 92 -2.08 25.95 -1.21
C ALA A 92 -2.95 27.11 -1.73
#